data_AF-A0A8K0DD48-F1
#
_entry.id   AF-A0A8K0DD48-F1
#
_cell.length_a   1.000
_cell.length_b   1.000
_cell.length_c   1.000
_cell.angle_alpha   90.00
_cell.angle_beta   90.00
_cell.angle_gamma   90.00
#
_symmetry.space_group_name_H-M   'P 1'
#
loop_
_entity.id
_entity.type
_entity.pdbx_description
1 polymer ?
#
loop_
_entity_poly.entity_id
_entity_poly.type
_entity_poly.pdbx_seq_one_letter_code
_entity_poly.pdbx_strand_id
1 'polypeptide(L)'
;ITFDPEERPGVSNLISIHSILSGKTEEDICKEVEGLDTLKYKYLVAENIISHLSPIRQKILEFVAEPQHLIDVLKDGARRANEMAEVTAQEVRYKLGLEYTAKAGRKVQITG
;
A
#
# COMPACT_ATOMS: atom_id res chain seq x y z
N ILE A 1 -27.70 -9.35 -15.81
CA ILE A 1 -27.04 -8.80 -14.59
C ILE A 1 -26.98 -7.28 -14.76
N THR A 2 -27.35 -6.48 -13.75
CA THR A 2 -27.39 -5.00 -13.88
C THR A 2 -26.74 -4.33 -12.67
N PHE A 3 -26.12 -3.18 -12.90
CA PHE A 3 -25.55 -2.33 -11.87
C PHE A 3 -26.63 -1.36 -11.34
N ASP A 4 -27.06 -1.60 -10.11
CA ASP A 4 -28.02 -0.77 -9.37
C ASP A 4 -27.69 -0.86 -7.87
N PRO A 5 -26.86 0.04 -7.33
CA PRO A 5 -26.43 -0.02 -5.94
C PRO A 5 -27.56 0.09 -4.92
N GLU A 6 -28.65 0.79 -5.26
CA GLU A 6 -29.77 1.05 -4.36
C GLU A 6 -30.73 -0.15 -4.32
N GLU A 7 -31.19 -0.61 -5.49
CA GLU A 7 -32.20 -1.68 -5.57
C GLU A 7 -31.57 -3.09 -5.59
N ARG A 8 -30.29 -3.21 -6.00
CA ARG A 8 -29.59 -4.49 -6.15
C ARG A 8 -28.17 -4.49 -5.55
N PRO A 9 -27.99 -4.06 -4.29
CA PRO A 9 -26.66 -3.84 -3.69
C PRO A 9 -25.72 -5.05 -3.78
N GLY A 10 -26.25 -6.26 -3.59
CA GLY A 10 -25.43 -7.49 -3.66
C GLY A 10 -24.88 -7.79 -5.06
N VAL A 11 -25.65 -7.54 -6.12
CA VAL A 11 -25.21 -7.75 -7.51
C VAL A 11 -24.25 -6.62 -7.92
N SER A 12 -24.56 -5.39 -7.53
CA SER A 12 -23.74 -4.21 -7.80
C SER A 12 -22.36 -4.28 -7.13
N ASN A 13 -22.30 -4.84 -5.93
CA ASN A 13 -21.02 -5.11 -5.27
C ASN A 13 -20.16 -6.12 -6.05
N LEU A 14 -20.76 -7.18 -6.57
CA LEU A 14 -20.04 -8.16 -7.41
C LEU A 14 -19.53 -7.53 -8.71
N ILE A 15 -20.33 -6.69 -9.34
CA ILE A 15 -19.92 -5.92 -10.53
C ILE A 15 -18.76 -4.98 -10.18
N SER A 16 -18.82 -4.30 -9.04
CA SER A 16 -17.74 -3.41 -8.57
C SER A 16 -16.42 -4.18 -8.35
N ILE A 17 -16.49 -5.35 -7.72
CA ILE A 17 -15.31 -6.21 -7.53
C ILE A 17 -14.77 -6.66 -8.90
N HIS A 18 -15.64 -7.08 -9.83
CA HIS A 18 -15.24 -7.47 -11.17
C HIS A 18 -14.60 -6.30 -11.94
N SER A 19 -15.15 -5.09 -11.81
CA SER A 19 -14.61 -3.84 -12.37
C SER A 19 -13.18 -3.60 -11.90
N ILE A 20 -12.95 -3.61 -10.58
CA ILE A 20 -11.61 -3.41 -9.99
C ILE A 20 -10.60 -4.45 -10.49
N LEU A 21 -10.99 -5.72 -10.58
CA LEU A 21 -10.08 -6.81 -10.95
C LEU A 21 -9.77 -6.87 -12.45
N SER A 22 -10.72 -6.46 -13.29
CA SER A 22 -10.60 -6.54 -14.75
C SER A 22 -10.18 -5.22 -15.40
N GLY A 23 -10.33 -4.09 -14.70
CA GLY A 23 -10.13 -2.74 -15.23
C GLY A 23 -11.23 -2.27 -16.19
N LYS A 24 -12.34 -3.02 -16.30
CA LYS A 24 -13.48 -2.69 -17.16
C LYS A 24 -14.52 -1.87 -16.40
N THR A 25 -15.28 -1.04 -17.12
CA THR A 25 -16.40 -0.30 -16.53
C THR A 25 -17.53 -1.25 -16.13
N GLU A 26 -18.35 -0.84 -15.16
CA GLU A 26 -19.52 -1.59 -14.70
C GLU A 26 -20.51 -1.82 -15.86
N GLU A 27 -20.62 -0.85 -16.76
CA GLU A 27 -21.48 -0.90 -17.96
C GLU A 27 -21.01 -1.96 -18.95
N ASP A 28 -19.71 -2.02 -19.23
CA ASP A 28 -19.14 -3.02 -20.14
C ASP A 28 -19.28 -4.42 -19.56
N ILE A 29 -19.08 -4.57 -18.24
CA ILE A 29 -19.30 -5.84 -17.55
C ILE A 29 -20.76 -6.27 -17.67
N CYS A 30 -21.72 -5.37 -17.44
CA CYS A 30 -23.13 -5.69 -17.55
C CYS A 30 -23.52 -6.17 -18.95
N LYS A 31 -22.91 -5.61 -20.00
CA LYS A 31 -23.08 -6.06 -21.40
C LYS A 31 -22.43 -7.41 -21.64
N GLU A 32 -21.18 -7.61 -21.20
CA GLU A 32 -20.45 -8.87 -21.41
C GLU A 32 -21.11 -10.07 -20.72
N VAL A 33 -21.73 -9.84 -19.57
CA VAL A 33 -22.41 -10.89 -18.78
C VAL A 33 -23.91 -10.88 -18.95
N GLU A 34 -24.41 -10.27 -20.02
CA GLU A 34 -25.82 -10.33 -20.39
C GLU A 34 -26.25 -11.79 -20.60
N GLY A 35 -27.45 -12.14 -20.15
CA GLY A 35 -27.97 -13.52 -20.21
C GLY A 35 -27.39 -14.50 -19.17
N LEU A 36 -26.37 -14.13 -18.40
CA LEU A 36 -25.94 -14.93 -17.25
C LEU A 36 -26.91 -14.78 -16.07
N ASP A 37 -27.21 -15.91 -15.43
CA ASP A 37 -27.87 -15.92 -14.13
C ASP A 37 -26.90 -15.51 -13.01
N THR A 38 -27.45 -15.12 -11.86
CA THR A 38 -26.67 -14.63 -10.72
C THR A 38 -25.71 -15.68 -10.16
N LEU A 39 -26.04 -16.98 -10.25
CA LEU A 39 -25.20 -18.04 -9.72
C LEU A 39 -23.95 -18.21 -10.59
N LYS A 40 -24.11 -18.30 -11.90
CA LYS A 40 -23.00 -18.37 -12.86
C LYS A 40 -22.13 -17.11 -12.78
N TYR A 41 -22.75 -15.95 -12.63
CA TYR A 41 -22.00 -14.70 -12.46
C TYR A 41 -21.14 -14.71 -11.19
N LYS A 42 -21.66 -15.21 -10.05
CA LYS A 42 -20.87 -15.37 -8.83
C LYS A 42 -19.66 -16.29 -9.02
N TYR A 43 -19.82 -17.41 -9.72
CA TYR A 43 -18.70 -18.30 -10.03
C TYR A 43 -17.65 -17.61 -10.90
N LEU A 44 -18.08 -16.89 -11.94
CA LEU A 44 -17.17 -16.13 -12.79
C LEU A 44 -16.36 -15.10 -11.99
N VAL A 45 -17.00 -14.35 -11.10
CA VAL A 45 -16.30 -13.38 -10.24
C VAL A 45 -15.35 -14.10 -9.27
N ALA A 46 -15.74 -15.25 -8.71
CA ALA A 46 -14.88 -16.04 -7.83
C ALA A 46 -13.61 -16.51 -8.53
N GLU A 47 -13.72 -17.02 -9.76
CA GLU A 47 -12.55 -17.44 -10.56
C GLU A 47 -11.64 -16.25 -10.87
N ASN A 48 -12.19 -15.08 -11.19
CA ASN A 48 -11.40 -13.87 -11.40
C ASN A 48 -10.64 -13.46 -10.13
N ILE A 49 -11.29 -13.53 -8.95
CA ILE A 49 -10.64 -13.26 -7.66
C ILE A 49 -9.50 -14.24 -7.41
N ILE A 50 -9.74 -15.54 -7.62
CA ILE A 50 -8.75 -16.59 -7.40
C ILE A 50 -7.54 -16.36 -8.32
N SER A 51 -7.79 -16.16 -9.61
CA SER A 51 -6.74 -15.91 -10.61
C SER A 51 -5.90 -14.68 -10.24
N HIS A 52 -6.56 -13.59 -9.82
CA HIS A 52 -5.86 -12.34 -9.47
C HIS A 52 -5.07 -12.44 -8.16
N LEU A 53 -5.61 -13.09 -7.13
CA LEU A 53 -4.98 -13.16 -5.81
C LEU A 53 -3.95 -14.30 -5.67
N SER A 54 -4.04 -15.36 -6.48
CA SER A 54 -3.10 -16.48 -6.47
C SER A 54 -1.62 -16.07 -6.59
N PRO A 55 -1.19 -15.22 -7.54
CA PRO A 55 0.20 -14.79 -7.62
C PRO A 55 0.66 -13.96 -6.41
N ILE A 56 -0.24 -13.17 -5.81
CA ILE A 56 0.05 -12.39 -4.60
C ILE A 56 0.27 -13.35 -3.43
N ARG A 57 -0.63 -14.32 -3.25
CA ARG A 57 -0.50 -15.36 -2.23
C ARG A 57 0.81 -16.13 -2.40
N GLN A 58 1.17 -16.50 -3.62
CA GLN A 58 2.39 -17.24 -3.91
C GLN A 58 3.64 -16.44 -3.50
N LYS A 59 3.72 -15.15 -3.86
CA LYS A 59 4.81 -14.27 -3.43
C LYS A 59 4.90 -14.12 -1.91
N ILE A 60 3.75 -14.01 -1.23
CA ILE A 60 3.72 -13.96 0.24
C ILE A 60 4.34 -15.24 0.83
N LEU A 61 3.99 -16.41 0.29
CA LEU A 61 4.55 -17.69 0.75
C LEU A 61 6.06 -17.78 0.50
N GLU A 62 6.53 -17.30 -0.66
CA GLU A 62 7.96 -17.21 -0.99
C GLU A 62 8.70 -16.33 0.02
N PHE A 63 8.18 -15.14 0.33
CA PHE A 63 8.79 -14.25 1.32
C PHE A 63 8.78 -14.82 2.75
N VAL A 64 7.70 -15.50 3.14
CA VAL A 64 7.61 -16.16 4.44
C VAL A 64 8.61 -17.32 4.55
N ALA A 65 8.89 -18.02 3.45
CA ALA A 65 9.90 -19.08 3.39
C ALA A 65 11.34 -18.55 3.48
N GLU A 66 11.57 -17.26 3.19
CA GLU A 66 12.87 -16.59 3.28
C GLU A 66 12.90 -15.43 4.29
N PRO A 67 12.79 -15.68 5.62
CA PRO A 67 12.73 -14.61 6.61
C PRO A 67 13.93 -13.67 6.62
N GLN A 68 15.11 -14.16 6.24
CA GLN A 68 16.33 -13.35 6.21
C GLN A 68 16.23 -12.24 5.16
N HIS A 69 15.67 -12.53 3.98
CA HIS A 69 15.45 -11.52 2.94
C HIS A 69 14.55 -10.40 3.44
N LEU A 70 13.46 -10.74 4.16
CA LEU A 70 12.58 -9.76 4.78
C LEU A 70 13.31 -8.88 5.81
N ILE A 71 14.14 -9.48 6.67
CA ILE A 71 14.94 -8.75 7.65
C ILE A 71 15.90 -7.76 6.95
N ASP A 72 16.52 -8.18 5.86
CA ASP A 72 17.47 -7.33 5.14
C ASP A 72 16.78 -6.14 4.46
N VAL A 73 15.60 -6.36 3.86
CA VAL A 73 14.75 -5.28 3.34
C VAL A 73 14.33 -4.31 4.45
N LEU A 74 13.94 -4.81 5.62
CA LEU A 74 13.57 -3.98 6.77
C LEU A 74 14.76 -3.15 7.28
N LYS A 75 15.95 -3.75 7.37
CA LYS A 75 17.19 -3.04 7.77
C LYS A 75 17.53 -1.92 6.79
N ASP A 76 17.43 -2.19 5.49
CA ASP A 76 17.67 -1.15 4.47
C ASP A 76 16.66 0.00 4.59
N GLY A 77 15.38 -0.33 4.72
CA GLY A 77 14.32 0.68 4.92
C GLY A 77 14.56 1.52 6.18
N ALA A 78 14.93 0.89 7.30
CA ALA A 78 15.24 1.57 8.55
C ALA A 78 16.46 2.49 8.41
N ARG A 79 17.52 2.05 7.72
CA ARG A 79 18.68 2.89 7.44
C ARG A 79 18.29 4.16 6.67
N ARG A 80 17.56 4.02 5.56
CA ARG A 80 17.12 5.17 4.74
C ARG A 80 16.22 6.11 5.53
N ALA A 81 15.28 5.57 6.32
CA ALA A 81 14.41 6.37 7.16
C ALA A 81 15.20 7.14 8.24
N ASN A 82 16.17 6.49 8.88
CA ASN A 82 17.02 7.13 9.89
C ASN A 82 17.88 8.24 9.30
N GLU A 83 18.48 8.03 8.13
CA GLU A 83 19.27 9.05 7.44
C GLU A 83 18.44 10.32 7.17
N MET A 84 17.18 10.15 6.74
CA MET A 84 16.27 11.27 6.53
C MET A 84 15.83 11.93 7.85
N ALA A 85 15.50 11.12 8.86
CA ALA A 85 14.99 11.61 10.14
C ALA A 85 16.07 12.32 10.96
N GLU A 86 17.34 11.93 10.81
CA GLU A 86 18.45 12.48 11.58
C GLU A 86 18.63 13.99 11.35
N VAL A 87 18.34 14.49 10.15
CA VAL A 87 18.37 15.94 9.85
C VAL A 87 17.39 16.70 10.74
N THR A 88 16.14 16.23 10.81
CA THR A 88 15.10 16.84 11.64
C THR A 88 15.38 16.64 13.13
N ALA A 89 15.88 15.45 13.50
CA ALA A 89 16.20 15.15 14.88
C ALA A 89 17.33 16.06 15.40
N GLN A 90 18.37 16.30 14.62
CA GLN A 90 19.45 17.24 14.96
C GLN A 90 18.93 18.66 15.12
N GLU A 91 18.05 19.13 14.23
CA GLU A 91 17.46 20.46 14.35
C GLU A 91 16.66 20.62 15.66
N VAL A 92 15.87 19.61 16.01
CA VAL A 92 15.10 19.59 17.27
C VAL A 92 16.03 19.53 18.48
N ARG A 93 17.05 18.66 18.46
CA ARG A 93 18.03 18.54 19.57
C ARG A 93 18.81 19.84 19.77
N TYR A 94 19.18 20.53 18.70
CA TYR A 94 19.80 21.86 18.76
C TYR A 94 18.85 22.90 19.37
N LYS A 95 17.59 22.97 18.92
CA LYS A 95 16.60 23.93 19.43
C LYS A 95 16.26 23.72 20.90
N LEU A 96 16.29 22.46 21.37
CA LEU A 96 16.03 22.11 22.77
C LEU A 96 17.29 22.20 23.65
N GLY A 97 18.45 22.51 23.08
CA GLY A 97 19.72 22.59 23.81
C GLY A 97 20.28 21.23 24.26
N LEU A 98 19.79 20.14 23.68
CA LEU A 98 20.23 18.76 23.97
C LEU A 98 21.54 18.41 23.25
N GLU A 99 21.90 19.17 22.21
CA GLU A 99 23.20 19.08 21.53
C GLU A 99 23.79 20.49 21.36
N TYR A 100 25.04 20.68 21.81
CA TYR A 100 25.79 21.92 21.62
C TYR A 100 26.84 21.72 20.51
N THR A 101 26.43 21.85 19.25
CA THR A 101 27.42 22.07 18.19
C THR A 101 27.88 23.52 18.30
N ALA A 102 29.06 23.73 18.88
CA ALA A 102 29.70 25.03 18.87
C ALA A 102 29.76 25.50 17.41
N LYS A 103 29.00 26.56 17.06
CA LYS A 103 29.16 27.23 15.78
C LYS A 103 30.62 27.61 15.64
N ALA A 104 31.35 26.91 14.76
CA ALA A 104 32.63 27.37 14.26
C ALA A 104 32.44 28.82 13.79
N GLY A 105 33.02 29.79 14.51
CA GLY A 105 33.11 31.18 14.02
C GLY A 105 32.55 32.31 14.88
N ARG A 106 32.37 32.19 16.20
CA ARG A 106 32.36 33.39 17.07
C ARG A 106 33.40 33.29 18.18
N LYS A 107 34.58 33.84 17.91
CA LYS A 107 35.52 34.25 18.97
C LYS A 107 34.80 35.26 19.85
N VAL A 108 34.35 34.84 21.03
CA VAL A 108 34.03 35.77 22.11
C VAL A 108 35.36 36.15 22.74
N GLN A 109 35.88 37.33 22.40
CA GLN A 109 36.95 37.95 23.17
C GLN A 109 36.36 38.35 24.52
N ILE A 110 36.80 37.68 25.59
CA ILE A 110 36.69 38.20 26.95
C ILE A 110 38.12 38.47 27.40
N THR A 111 38.49 39.74 27.47
CA THR A 111 39.61 40.21 28.29
C THR A 111 39.10 41.38 29.10
N GLY A 112 39.31 41.30 30.42
CA GLY A 112 39.05 42.38 31.36
C GLY A 112 40.10 43.48 31.32
#